data_AF-E7NDI1-F1
#
_entry.id   AF-E7NDI1-F1
#
_cell.length_a   1.000
_cell.length_b   1.000
_cell.length_c   1.000
_cell.angle_alpha   90.00
_cell.angle_beta   90.00
_cell.angle_gamma   90.00
#
_symmetry.space_group_name_H-M   'P 1'
#
loop_
_entity.id
_entity.type
_entity.pdbx_description
1 polymer ?
#
loop_
_entity_poly.entity_id
_entity_poly.type
_entity_poly.pdbx_seq_one_letter_code
_entity_poly.pdbx_strand_id
1 'polypeptide(L)'
;MSRNASSHMGKKAGRNADRDTRKKAGSGTRTAASAVVGPDELSEEDLKLAAEAQAASGDWHDGPPPGKAEAFWPSFKRMVGLLGAYRVSLVVVALAAVGTVVLAVAAPKVLGQATNVIFEGVVSTMLPAGTTKAQAIEALRARGMDDFATMLSAMDVVPGAGIDYTRLGRILMVVLGLYVGSSLLNWLEGWLINRITIKALYRLRAQVEDKVHRLPLSYFDTVQRGELLSRLTNDVDNVTNTLQQSLSGALTAILTVVGVLGMMFSISWKLALVALIMFPLMGVVFGVIGPRSQKAFTHQWARTGKINTRVEESFSGHALVQVYGRTASVREAFAAENEELFRASLRAQFLSGIMMPIMLVIGNINYVAIAVVGGAMVASGSLRLGDVQAFIQYSQQFSQPLGQLGGMATAVQSGTASAERIFELLDAEEERPDDVAPGGAGATTAA
;
A
#
# COMPACT_ATOMS: atom_id res chain seq x y z
N MET A 1 18.25 42.02 -9.89
CA MET A 1 18.41 43.41 -10.35
C MET A 1 17.16 43.84 -11.10
N SER A 2 16.45 44.80 -10.49
CA SER A 2 15.69 45.91 -11.08
C SER A 2 14.61 45.72 -12.17
N ARG A 3 13.40 46.13 -11.73
CA ARG A 3 12.39 47.00 -12.39
C ARG A 3 11.35 46.35 -13.31
N ASN A 4 10.05 46.29 -12.96
CA ASN A 4 9.05 47.28 -12.48
C ASN A 4 8.27 47.91 -13.64
N ALA A 5 6.96 47.63 -13.70
CA ALA A 5 5.92 48.58 -14.11
C ALA A 5 4.51 48.04 -13.81
N SER A 6 3.94 48.57 -12.72
CA SER A 6 2.51 48.88 -12.49
C SER A 6 1.85 49.58 -13.70
N SER A 7 0.53 49.64 -13.91
CA SER A 7 -0.52 50.11 -12.99
C SER A 7 -1.94 50.00 -13.61
N HIS A 8 -2.94 50.26 -12.75
CA HIS A 8 -4.31 50.78 -12.99
C HIS A 8 -5.53 49.91 -12.62
N MET A 9 -5.78 49.87 -11.30
CA MET A 9 -6.98 50.36 -10.58
C MET A 9 -8.27 50.75 -11.35
N GLY A 10 -9.41 50.33 -10.77
CA GLY A 10 -10.66 51.11 -10.74
C GLY A 10 -11.97 50.27 -10.76
N LYS A 11 -12.44 49.74 -9.63
CA LYS A 11 -13.53 50.26 -8.75
C LYS A 11 -14.98 50.17 -9.28
N LYS A 12 -15.81 49.45 -8.48
CA LYS A 12 -17.23 49.71 -8.10
C LYS A 12 -18.28 49.62 -9.21
N ALA A 13 -19.55 49.30 -9.00
CA ALA A 13 -20.40 48.76 -7.93
C ALA A 13 -21.79 48.63 -8.60
N GLY A 14 -22.63 47.68 -8.17
CA GLY A 14 -23.99 47.59 -8.71
C GLY A 14 -24.84 46.52 -8.05
N ARG A 15 -25.50 46.89 -6.95
CA ARG A 15 -26.66 46.19 -6.39
C ARG A 15 -27.79 46.20 -7.42
N ASN A 16 -28.49 45.09 -7.61
CA ASN A 16 -29.93 45.08 -7.36
C ASN A 16 -30.49 43.68 -7.15
N ALA A 17 -31.35 43.57 -6.15
CA ALA A 17 -32.18 42.43 -5.88
C ALA A 17 -33.42 42.49 -6.79
N ASP A 18 -33.95 41.34 -7.21
CA ASP A 18 -35.39 41.15 -7.15
C ASP A 18 -35.74 39.67 -6.99
N ARG A 19 -36.60 39.41 -6.00
CA ARG A 19 -37.32 38.17 -5.80
C ARG A 19 -38.67 38.38 -6.48
N ASP A 20 -39.09 37.48 -7.36
CA ASP A 20 -40.50 37.15 -7.38
C ASP A 20 -40.80 35.72 -7.83
N THR A 21 -41.98 35.28 -7.44
CA THR A 21 -42.36 33.90 -7.17
C THR A 21 -43.39 33.36 -8.18
N ARG A 22 -43.40 32.01 -8.28
CA ARG A 22 -44.57 31.12 -8.52
C ARG A 22 -45.12 30.85 -9.94
N LYS A 23 -44.89 29.57 -10.32
CA LYS A 23 -45.86 28.47 -10.59
C LYS A 23 -46.64 28.36 -11.93
N LYS A 24 -46.44 27.16 -12.51
CA LYS A 24 -47.37 26.25 -13.26
C LYS A 24 -47.66 26.54 -14.73
N ALA A 25 -47.25 25.63 -15.62
CA ALA A 25 -48.09 24.58 -16.23
C ALA A 25 -47.22 23.66 -17.11
N GLY A 26 -47.56 22.36 -17.16
CA GLY A 26 -46.74 21.33 -17.79
C GLY A 26 -46.98 21.14 -19.29
N SER A 27 -46.04 20.43 -19.92
CA SER A 27 -46.23 19.72 -21.18
C SER A 27 -45.06 18.76 -21.34
N GLY A 28 -45.37 17.47 -21.48
CA GLY A 28 -44.39 16.40 -21.52
C GLY A 28 -43.66 16.34 -22.86
N THR A 29 -42.34 16.35 -22.77
CA THR A 29 -41.44 15.71 -23.73
C THR A 29 -40.29 15.14 -22.90
N ARG A 30 -40.28 13.82 -22.72
CA ARG A 30 -39.09 13.11 -22.21
C ARG A 30 -38.04 13.14 -23.33
N THR A 31 -37.38 14.28 -23.47
CA THR A 31 -36.08 14.31 -24.13
C THR A 31 -35.14 13.56 -23.22
N ALA A 32 -34.51 12.49 -23.73
CA ALA A 32 -33.45 11.79 -23.05
C ALA A 32 -32.43 12.83 -22.56
N ALA A 33 -32.44 13.11 -21.27
CA ALA A 33 -31.43 13.93 -20.66
C ALA A 33 -30.14 13.12 -20.74
N SER A 34 -29.33 13.42 -21.77
CA SER A 34 -27.89 13.25 -21.72
C SER A 34 -27.46 13.72 -20.34
N ALA A 35 -27.09 12.78 -19.48
CA ALA A 35 -26.48 13.11 -18.20
C ALA A 35 -25.31 14.01 -18.53
N VAL A 36 -25.40 15.28 -18.12
CA VAL A 36 -24.30 16.23 -18.24
C VAL A 36 -23.25 15.72 -17.27
N VAL A 37 -22.33 14.93 -17.81
CA VAL A 37 -21.11 14.46 -17.15
C VAL A 37 -20.46 15.70 -16.55
N GLY A 38 -20.32 15.71 -15.22
CA GLY A 38 -19.69 16.83 -14.54
C GLY A 38 -18.26 17.04 -15.10
N PRO A 39 -17.67 18.24 -15.00
CA PRO A 39 -16.34 18.52 -15.52
C PRO A 39 -15.20 17.66 -14.91
N ASP A 40 -15.51 16.85 -13.89
CA ASP A 40 -14.60 15.90 -13.23
C ASP A 40 -15.10 14.43 -13.33
N GLU A 41 -16.13 14.12 -14.11
CA GLU A 41 -16.55 12.74 -14.37
C GLU A 41 -15.92 12.23 -15.67
N LEU A 42 -15.25 11.09 -15.58
CA LEU A 42 -14.64 10.44 -16.74
C LEU A 42 -15.75 9.77 -17.55
N SER A 43 -15.76 10.00 -18.86
CA SER A 43 -16.62 9.23 -19.76
C SER A 43 -16.16 7.76 -19.82
N GLU A 44 -17.02 6.86 -20.32
CA GLU A 44 -16.59 5.48 -20.57
C GLU A 44 -15.41 5.40 -21.54
N GLU A 45 -15.33 6.33 -22.49
CA GLU A 45 -14.21 6.46 -23.43
C GLU A 45 -12.92 6.87 -22.70
N ASP A 46 -13.00 7.85 -21.79
CA ASP A 46 -11.84 8.25 -20.97
C ASP A 46 -11.34 7.11 -20.09
N LEU A 47 -12.25 6.30 -19.54
CA LEU A 47 -11.90 5.12 -18.73
C LEU A 47 -11.20 4.04 -19.57
N LYS A 48 -11.64 3.84 -20.82
CA LYS A 48 -10.98 2.92 -21.76
C LYS A 48 -9.59 3.44 -22.13
N LEU A 49 -9.48 4.71 -22.52
CA LEU A 49 -8.20 5.35 -22.83
C LEU A 49 -7.24 5.31 -21.64
N ALA A 50 -7.74 5.49 -20.41
CA ALA A 50 -6.94 5.37 -19.19
C ALA A 50 -6.40 3.94 -19.02
N ALA A 51 -7.25 2.93 -19.20
CA ALA A 51 -6.83 1.53 -19.10
C ALA A 51 -5.81 1.18 -20.19
N GLU A 52 -6.05 1.55 -21.44
CA GLU A 52 -5.13 1.32 -22.56
C GLU A 52 -3.79 2.01 -22.36
N ALA A 53 -3.79 3.27 -21.94
CA ALA A 53 -2.57 4.02 -21.66
C ALA A 53 -1.77 3.42 -20.50
N GLN A 54 -2.45 2.95 -19.46
CA GLN A 54 -1.81 2.29 -18.32
C GLN A 54 -1.24 0.91 -18.71
N ALA A 55 -1.89 0.18 -19.62
CA ALA A 55 -1.31 -1.05 -20.19
C ALA A 55 -0.08 -0.79 -21.05
N ALA A 56 -0.09 0.30 -21.82
CA ALA A 56 0.96 0.65 -22.77
C ALA A 56 2.17 1.39 -22.15
N SER A 57 2.02 1.97 -20.96
CA SER A 57 3.06 2.81 -20.33
C SER A 57 4.34 2.05 -19.97
N GLY A 58 4.32 0.70 -20.02
CA GLY A 58 5.50 -0.13 -19.85
C GLY A 58 6.18 0.02 -18.49
N ASP A 59 5.53 0.67 -17.52
CA ASP A 59 6.02 0.71 -16.15
C ASP A 59 5.71 -0.66 -15.53
N TRP A 60 6.70 -1.55 -15.61
CA TRP A 60 6.65 -2.94 -15.12
C TRP A 60 6.22 -3.07 -13.65
N HIS A 61 6.21 -1.96 -12.91
CA HIS A 61 5.80 -1.88 -11.51
C HIS A 61 4.31 -1.66 -11.28
N ASP A 62 3.53 -1.23 -12.28
CA ASP A 62 2.11 -0.85 -12.07
C ASP A 62 1.10 -1.95 -12.43
N GLY A 63 1.56 -3.10 -12.94
CA GLY A 63 0.71 -4.22 -13.35
C GLY A 63 -0.21 -3.86 -14.53
N PRO A 64 -0.95 -4.83 -15.10
CA PRO A 64 -1.98 -4.53 -16.08
C PRO A 64 -2.99 -3.55 -15.46
N PRO A 65 -3.58 -2.64 -16.26
CA PRO A 65 -4.62 -1.74 -15.80
C PRO A 65 -5.68 -2.54 -15.04
N PRO A 66 -6.30 -1.97 -14.00
CA PRO A 66 -7.31 -2.68 -13.23
C PRO A 66 -8.51 -3.00 -14.13
N GLY A 67 -8.46 -4.14 -14.82
CA GLY A 67 -9.64 -4.85 -15.27
C GLY A 67 -10.38 -5.28 -14.02
N LYS A 68 -11.66 -4.92 -13.91
CA LYS A 68 -12.48 -5.51 -12.86
C LYS A 68 -12.67 -6.97 -13.23
N ALA A 69 -12.26 -7.87 -12.34
CA ALA A 69 -12.59 -9.27 -12.48
C ALA A 69 -14.12 -9.43 -12.52
N GLU A 70 -14.67 -10.13 -13.51
CA GLU A 70 -16.11 -10.38 -13.63
C GLU A 70 -16.57 -11.30 -12.48
N ALA A 71 -15.75 -12.31 -12.18
CA ALA A 71 -15.92 -13.27 -11.10
C ALA A 71 -14.74 -13.19 -10.09
N PHE A 72 -14.59 -12.04 -9.42
CA PHE A 72 -13.49 -11.78 -8.48
C PHE A 72 -13.25 -12.90 -7.44
N TRP A 73 -14.26 -13.25 -6.64
CA TRP A 73 -14.08 -14.20 -5.53
C TRP A 73 -13.75 -15.64 -5.97
N PRO A 74 -14.42 -16.21 -6.98
CA PRO A 74 -14.02 -17.50 -7.57
C PRO A 74 -12.58 -17.51 -8.07
N SER A 75 -12.19 -16.52 -8.88
CA SER A 75 -10.84 -16.43 -9.47
C SER A 75 -9.77 -16.25 -8.40
N PHE A 76 -10.01 -15.39 -7.40
CA PHE A 76 -9.10 -15.20 -6.27
C PHE A 76 -8.90 -16.49 -5.46
N LYS A 77 -9.97 -17.24 -5.15
CA LYS A 77 -9.87 -18.52 -4.43
C LYS A 77 -9.07 -19.54 -5.21
N ARG A 78 -9.27 -19.62 -6.52
CA ARG A 78 -8.56 -20.56 -7.40
C ARG A 78 -7.09 -20.18 -7.56
N MET A 79 -6.79 -18.88 -7.63
CA MET A 79 -5.43 -18.32 -7.60
C MET A 79 -4.69 -18.70 -6.32
N VAL A 80 -5.27 -18.46 -5.15
CA VAL A 80 -4.69 -18.90 -3.85
C VAL A 80 -4.59 -20.43 -3.79
N GLY A 81 -5.55 -21.14 -4.41
CA GLY A 81 -5.57 -22.59 -4.56
C GLY A 81 -4.34 -23.17 -5.28
N LEU A 82 -3.65 -22.41 -6.12
CA LEU A 82 -2.40 -22.82 -6.78
C LEU A 82 -1.31 -23.17 -5.75
N LEU A 83 -1.31 -22.47 -4.60
CA LEU A 83 -0.38 -22.73 -3.50
C LEU A 83 -0.82 -23.92 -2.63
N GLY A 84 -2.01 -24.48 -2.87
CA GLY A 84 -2.59 -25.58 -2.10
C GLY A 84 -1.77 -26.88 -2.15
N ALA A 85 -0.91 -27.06 -3.15
CA ALA A 85 0.05 -28.17 -3.19
C ALA A 85 1.19 -28.03 -2.16
N TYR A 86 1.37 -26.85 -1.58
CA TYR A 86 2.47 -26.49 -0.68
C TYR A 86 2.00 -26.13 0.73
N ARG A 87 0.82 -26.63 1.17
CA ARG A 87 0.20 -26.31 2.47
C ARG A 87 1.16 -26.42 3.67
N VAL A 88 1.98 -27.47 3.72
CA VAL A 88 2.95 -27.66 4.82
C VAL A 88 3.98 -26.53 4.82
N SER A 89 4.54 -26.19 3.65
CA SER A 89 5.51 -25.10 3.53
C SER A 89 4.87 -23.75 3.83
N LEU A 90 3.61 -23.51 3.45
CA LEU A 90 2.87 -22.30 3.82
C LEU A 90 2.65 -22.18 5.33
N VAL A 91 2.40 -23.28 6.04
CA VAL A 91 2.33 -23.26 7.52
C VAL A 91 3.68 -22.87 8.12
N VAL A 92 4.79 -23.41 7.58
CA VAL A 92 6.14 -23.02 8.02
C VAL A 92 6.41 -21.54 7.75
N VAL A 93 6.04 -21.02 6.57
CA VAL A 93 6.13 -19.57 6.26
C VAL A 93 5.33 -18.76 7.27
N ALA A 94 4.07 -19.13 7.54
CA ALA A 94 3.22 -18.41 8.48
C ALA A 94 3.80 -18.41 9.91
N LEU A 95 4.33 -19.55 10.37
CA LEU A 95 5.00 -19.63 11.68
C LEU A 95 6.29 -18.81 11.72
N ALA A 96 7.07 -18.80 10.65
CA ALA A 96 8.24 -17.95 10.53
C ALA A 96 7.87 -16.46 10.58
N ALA A 97 6.83 -16.04 9.84
CA ALA A 97 6.31 -14.67 9.87
C ALA A 97 5.84 -14.26 11.29
N VAL A 98 5.11 -15.14 11.99
CA VAL A 98 4.72 -14.91 13.39
C VAL A 98 5.95 -14.76 14.27
N GLY A 99 6.93 -15.65 14.16
CA GLY A 99 8.17 -15.57 14.93
C GLY A 99 8.96 -14.28 14.66
N THR A 100 9.11 -13.90 13.38
CA THR A 100 9.74 -12.65 12.96
C THR A 100 9.08 -11.45 13.61
N VAL A 101 7.76 -11.36 13.51
CA VAL A 101 6.99 -10.24 14.07
C VAL A 101 7.09 -10.22 15.58
N VAL A 102 6.92 -11.36 16.26
CA VAL A 102 7.02 -11.43 17.73
C VAL A 102 8.38 -10.96 18.22
N LEU A 103 9.48 -11.40 17.58
CA LEU A 103 10.84 -10.97 17.95
C LEU A 103 11.08 -9.49 17.65
N ALA A 104 10.64 -9.00 16.47
CA ALA A 104 10.78 -7.59 16.09
C ALA A 104 10.01 -6.67 17.03
N VAL A 105 8.78 -7.07 17.39
CA VAL A 105 7.90 -6.32 18.26
C VAL A 105 8.32 -6.41 19.72
N ALA A 106 9.00 -7.48 20.15
CA ALA A 106 9.57 -7.55 21.50
C ALA A 106 10.77 -6.60 21.70
N ALA A 107 11.55 -6.36 20.64
CA ALA A 107 12.83 -5.65 20.72
C ALA A 107 12.73 -4.21 21.29
N PRO A 108 11.77 -3.35 20.90
CA PRO A 108 11.63 -2.01 21.49
C PRO A 108 11.43 -2.00 23.01
N LYS A 109 10.62 -2.92 23.56
CA LYS A 109 10.41 -3.05 25.00
C LYS A 109 11.68 -3.46 25.73
N VAL A 110 12.42 -4.43 25.19
CA VAL A 110 13.70 -4.86 25.79
C VAL A 110 14.75 -3.76 25.67
N LEU A 111 14.79 -3.04 24.54
CA LEU A 111 15.67 -1.89 24.36
C LEU A 111 15.33 -0.75 25.33
N GLY A 112 14.05 -0.56 25.67
CA GLY A 112 13.64 0.36 26.74
C GLY A 112 14.28 0.03 28.08
N GLN A 113 14.51 -1.24 28.40
CA GLN A 113 15.21 -1.62 29.63
C GLN A 113 16.66 -1.13 29.65
N ALA A 114 17.34 -1.07 28.50
CA ALA A 114 18.68 -0.48 28.41
C ALA A 114 18.65 1.02 28.73
N THR A 115 17.64 1.74 28.22
CA THR A 115 17.41 3.14 28.54
C THR A 115 17.14 3.35 30.04
N ASN A 116 16.38 2.45 30.67
CA ASN A 116 16.19 2.48 32.11
C ASN A 116 17.52 2.33 32.86
N VAL A 117 18.38 1.38 32.49
CA VAL A 117 19.70 1.20 33.14
C VAL A 117 20.58 2.44 33.00
N ILE A 118 20.59 3.07 31.83
CA ILE A 118 21.36 4.31 31.61
C ILE A 118 20.81 5.44 32.48
N PHE A 119 19.49 5.65 32.44
CA PHE A 119 18.83 6.73 33.18
C PHE A 119 18.97 6.55 34.70
N GLU A 120 18.74 5.34 35.19
CA GLU A 120 18.90 4.97 36.60
C GLU A 120 20.36 5.12 37.05
N GLY A 121 21.32 4.76 36.19
CA GLY A 121 22.73 4.96 36.45
C GLY A 121 23.13 6.44 36.52
N VAL A 122 22.56 7.29 35.67
CA VAL A 122 22.76 8.75 35.75
C VAL A 122 22.15 9.30 37.04
N VAL A 123 20.90 8.95 37.36
CA VAL A 123 20.23 9.37 38.61
C VAL A 123 21.00 8.87 39.84
N SER A 124 21.56 7.66 39.80
CA SER A 124 22.43 7.10 40.85
C SER A 124 23.60 8.02 41.18
N THR A 125 24.30 8.56 40.16
CA THR A 125 25.44 9.46 40.37
C THR A 125 25.06 10.81 40.97
N MET A 126 23.80 11.23 40.85
CA MET A 126 23.29 12.47 41.43
C MET A 126 22.91 12.31 42.91
N LEU A 127 22.77 11.08 43.40
CA LEU A 127 22.43 10.80 44.79
C LEU A 127 23.68 10.65 45.67
N PRO A 128 23.65 11.11 46.93
CA PRO A 128 24.78 10.97 47.84
C PRO A 128 25.16 9.49 48.05
N ALA A 129 26.43 9.17 47.81
CA ALA A 129 26.96 7.81 48.01
C ALA A 129 26.80 7.36 49.47
N GLY A 130 26.45 6.09 49.67
CA GLY A 130 26.27 5.49 51.01
C GLY A 130 24.91 5.78 51.67
N THR A 131 24.02 6.53 51.02
CA THR A 131 22.62 6.66 51.47
C THR A 131 21.76 5.52 50.93
N THR A 132 20.73 5.15 51.68
CA THR A 132 19.71 4.20 51.19
C THR A 132 18.73 4.90 50.25
N LYS A 133 18.11 4.15 49.31
CA LYS A 133 17.04 4.67 48.45
C LYS A 133 15.92 5.34 49.25
N ALA A 134 15.53 4.78 50.40
CA ALA A 134 14.51 5.35 51.27
C ALA A 134 14.94 6.71 51.86
N GLN A 135 16.17 6.83 52.34
CA GLN A 135 16.73 8.09 52.84
C GLN A 135 16.83 9.15 51.73
N ALA A 136 17.20 8.75 50.52
CA ALA A 136 17.24 9.65 49.36
C ALA A 136 15.84 10.16 49.01
N ILE A 137 14.82 9.29 48.99
CA ILE A 137 13.42 9.68 48.75
C ILE A 137 12.93 10.65 49.82
N GLU A 138 13.19 10.36 51.10
CA GLU A 138 12.77 11.22 52.20
C GLU A 138 13.44 12.60 52.14
N ALA A 139 14.74 12.63 51.83
CA ALA A 139 15.48 13.88 51.64
C ALA A 139 14.95 14.72 50.46
N LEU A 140 14.46 14.08 49.40
CA LEU A 140 13.84 14.77 48.26
C LEU A 140 12.47 15.35 48.64
N ARG A 141 11.64 14.59 49.37
CA ARG A 141 10.36 15.09 49.90
C ARG A 141 10.56 16.26 50.86
N ALA A 142 11.55 16.17 51.75
CA ALA A 142 11.91 17.25 52.67
C ALA A 142 12.34 18.55 51.96
N ARG A 143 12.82 18.45 50.71
CA ARG A 143 13.18 19.60 49.85
C ARG A 143 12.01 20.09 48.98
N GLY A 144 10.82 19.51 49.11
CA GLY A 144 9.65 19.83 48.28
C GLY A 144 9.71 19.27 46.86
N MET A 145 10.57 18.27 46.58
CA MET A 145 10.70 17.63 45.27
C MET A 145 9.90 16.33 45.18
N ASP A 146 8.60 16.40 45.44
CA ASP A 146 7.73 15.21 45.56
C ASP A 146 7.61 14.41 44.26
N ASP A 147 7.58 15.07 43.11
CA ASP A 147 7.55 14.40 41.80
C ASP A 147 8.82 13.59 41.56
N PHE A 148 9.99 14.17 41.86
CA PHE A 148 11.27 13.48 41.72
C PHE A 148 11.41 12.33 42.73
N ALA A 149 10.90 12.51 43.96
CA ALA A 149 10.84 11.46 44.97
C ALA A 149 9.94 10.29 44.52
N THR A 150 8.80 10.59 43.90
CA THR A 150 7.86 9.60 43.35
C THR A 150 8.48 8.86 42.17
N MET A 151 9.10 9.60 41.25
CA MET A 151 9.83 9.01 40.13
C MET A 151 10.97 8.09 40.61
N LEU A 152 11.78 8.54 41.59
CA LEU A 152 12.85 7.73 42.18
C LEU A 152 12.33 6.47 42.87
N SER A 153 11.12 6.51 43.46
CA SER A 153 10.50 5.34 44.08
C SER A 153 10.25 4.20 43.09
N ALA A 154 9.95 4.52 41.83
CA ALA A 154 9.68 3.56 40.76
C ALA A 154 10.95 3.00 40.08
N MET A 155 12.14 3.57 40.37
CA MET A 155 13.40 3.17 39.76
C MET A 155 14.21 2.17 40.58
N ASP A 156 15.01 1.33 39.92
CA ASP A 156 15.95 0.41 40.59
C ASP A 156 17.33 1.05 40.77
N VAL A 157 17.44 2.04 41.67
CA VAL A 157 18.67 2.84 41.88
C VAL A 157 19.41 2.43 43.16
N VAL A 158 20.73 2.23 43.04
CA VAL A 158 21.67 2.19 44.17
C VAL A 158 22.41 3.53 44.22
N PRO A 159 22.24 4.38 45.25
CA PRO A 159 22.89 5.69 45.32
C PRO A 159 24.43 5.61 45.22
N GLY A 160 25.01 6.37 44.28
CA GLY A 160 26.46 6.46 44.06
C GLY A 160 27.12 5.32 43.27
N ALA A 161 26.36 4.31 42.81
CA ALA A 161 26.90 3.17 42.04
C ALA A 161 27.16 3.49 40.55
N GLY A 162 26.44 4.46 39.97
CA GLY A 162 26.56 4.82 38.55
C GLY A 162 25.89 3.81 37.60
N ILE A 163 26.31 3.81 36.33
CA ILE A 163 25.75 2.95 35.28
C ILE A 163 26.29 1.51 35.42
N ASP A 164 25.39 0.54 35.49
CA ASP A 164 25.73 -0.88 35.42
C ASP A 164 25.98 -1.31 33.96
N TYR A 165 27.24 -1.17 33.53
CA TYR A 165 27.67 -1.56 32.18
C TYR A 165 27.51 -3.06 31.90
N THR A 166 27.56 -3.92 32.92
CA THR A 166 27.42 -5.38 32.75
C THR A 166 25.96 -5.73 32.43
N ARG A 167 25.02 -5.19 33.21
CA ARG A 167 23.59 -5.34 32.94
C ARG A 167 23.20 -4.71 31.61
N LEU A 168 23.70 -3.51 31.32
CA LEU A 168 23.48 -2.83 30.04
C LEU A 168 23.97 -3.69 28.87
N GLY A 169 25.20 -4.19 28.93
CA GLY A 169 25.77 -5.07 27.90
C GLY A 169 24.94 -6.34 27.69
N ARG A 170 24.46 -6.98 28.76
CA ARG A 170 23.59 -8.16 28.66
C ARG A 170 22.26 -7.83 27.96
N ILE A 171 21.61 -6.71 28.31
CA ILE A 171 20.37 -6.28 27.66
C ILE A 171 20.61 -6.00 26.18
N LEU A 172 21.68 -5.28 25.83
CA LEU A 172 22.00 -5.00 24.43
C LEU A 172 22.31 -6.27 23.63
N MET A 173 22.97 -7.26 24.22
CA MET A 173 23.17 -8.57 23.59
C MET A 173 21.86 -9.33 23.36
N VAL A 174 20.91 -9.24 24.29
CA VAL A 174 19.56 -9.81 24.09
C VAL A 174 18.84 -9.08 22.96
N VAL A 175 18.87 -7.74 22.92
CA VAL A 175 18.27 -6.93 21.85
C VAL A 175 18.89 -7.29 20.49
N LEU A 176 20.21 -7.43 20.42
CA LEU A 176 20.91 -7.88 19.23
C LEU A 176 20.45 -9.28 18.80
N GLY A 177 20.33 -10.21 19.76
CA GLY A 177 19.81 -11.55 19.52
C GLY A 177 18.37 -11.55 18.98
N LEU A 178 17.50 -10.66 19.49
CA LEU A 178 16.13 -10.50 19.00
C LEU A 178 16.11 -9.98 17.56
N TYR A 179 16.91 -8.96 17.23
CA TYR A 179 16.97 -8.42 15.86
C TYR A 179 17.59 -9.40 14.87
N VAL A 180 18.67 -10.10 15.26
CA VAL A 180 19.30 -11.14 14.43
C VAL A 180 18.33 -12.29 14.22
N GLY A 181 17.69 -12.78 15.28
CA GLY A 181 16.69 -13.85 15.19
C GLY A 181 15.51 -13.47 14.30
N SER A 182 14.97 -12.26 14.47
CA SER A 182 13.90 -11.72 13.62
C SER A 182 14.34 -11.63 12.16
N SER A 183 15.54 -11.13 11.89
CA SER A 183 16.10 -11.00 10.53
C SER A 183 16.34 -12.36 9.87
N LEU A 184 16.85 -13.34 10.61
CA LEU A 184 17.05 -14.71 10.10
C LEU A 184 15.72 -15.39 9.78
N LEU A 185 14.71 -15.24 10.63
CA LEU A 185 13.37 -15.76 10.37
C LEU A 185 12.72 -15.06 9.19
N ASN A 186 12.90 -13.74 9.05
CA ASN A 186 12.35 -12.98 7.92
C ASN A 186 13.02 -13.40 6.60
N TRP A 187 14.33 -13.60 6.62
CA TRP A 187 15.06 -14.14 5.47
C TRP A 187 14.58 -15.55 5.10
N LEU A 188 14.39 -16.43 6.09
CA LEU A 188 13.88 -17.78 5.89
C LEU A 188 12.45 -17.77 5.33
N GLU A 189 11.57 -16.95 5.89
CA GLU A 189 10.20 -16.70 5.41
C GLU A 189 10.23 -16.28 3.94
N GLY A 190 11.00 -15.22 3.61
CA GLY A 190 11.15 -14.68 2.26
C GLY A 190 11.72 -15.69 1.26
N TRP A 191 12.74 -16.44 1.66
CA TRP A 191 13.32 -17.49 0.84
C TRP A 191 12.32 -18.62 0.55
N LEU A 192 11.58 -19.05 1.57
CA LEU A 192 10.64 -20.15 1.47
C LEU A 192 9.41 -19.77 0.64
N ILE A 193 8.81 -18.58 0.87
CA ILE A 193 7.68 -18.10 0.08
C ILE A 193 8.08 -17.90 -1.39
N ASN A 194 9.25 -17.32 -1.65
CA ASN A 194 9.74 -17.15 -3.02
C ASN A 194 9.90 -18.51 -3.74
N ARG A 195 10.48 -19.50 -3.06
CA ARG A 195 10.64 -20.84 -3.63
C ARG A 195 9.31 -21.53 -3.91
N ILE A 196 8.32 -21.36 -3.04
CA ILE A 196 6.95 -21.89 -3.24
C ILE A 196 6.31 -21.20 -4.46
N THR A 197 6.33 -19.87 -4.50
CA THR A 197 5.68 -19.10 -5.56
C THR A 197 6.29 -19.36 -6.92
N ILE A 198 7.62 -19.42 -7.04
CA ILE A 198 8.29 -19.75 -8.32
C ILE A 198 7.94 -21.16 -8.80
N LYS A 199 7.80 -22.14 -7.90
CA LYS A 199 7.35 -23.49 -8.30
C LYS A 199 5.89 -23.51 -8.73
N ALA A 200 5.02 -22.74 -8.07
CA ALA A 200 3.63 -22.60 -8.48
C ALA A 200 3.52 -21.94 -9.86
N LEU A 201 4.33 -20.89 -10.08
CA LEU A 201 4.46 -20.20 -11.37
C LEU A 201 4.89 -21.16 -12.48
N TYR A 202 5.98 -21.91 -12.27
CA TYR A 202 6.46 -22.88 -13.27
C TYR A 202 5.37 -23.88 -13.68
N ARG A 203 4.63 -24.39 -12.69
CA ARG A 203 3.51 -25.30 -12.95
C ARG A 203 2.37 -24.62 -13.71
N LEU A 204 2.00 -23.39 -13.35
CA LEU A 204 0.96 -22.64 -14.04
C LEU A 204 1.35 -22.40 -15.50
N ARG A 205 2.60 -21.98 -15.75
CA ARG A 205 3.12 -21.73 -17.09
C ARG A 205 3.09 -22.98 -17.97
N ALA A 206 3.51 -24.12 -17.41
CA ALA A 206 3.43 -25.41 -18.10
C ALA A 206 1.98 -25.83 -18.42
N GLN A 207 1.03 -25.61 -17.50
CA GLN A 207 -0.38 -25.91 -17.76
C GLN A 207 -0.96 -25.03 -18.88
N VAL A 208 -0.60 -23.74 -18.89
CA VAL A 208 -1.07 -22.82 -19.94
C VAL A 208 -0.45 -23.19 -21.29
N GLU A 209 0.84 -23.50 -21.35
CA GLU A 209 1.52 -24.00 -22.56
C GLU A 209 0.86 -25.28 -23.08
N ASP A 210 0.71 -26.30 -22.23
CA ASP A 210 0.07 -27.58 -22.58
C ASP A 210 -1.35 -27.36 -23.10
N LYS A 211 -2.10 -26.44 -22.50
CA LYS A 211 -3.46 -26.10 -22.91
C LYS A 211 -3.49 -25.48 -24.29
N VAL A 212 -2.59 -24.53 -24.58
CA VAL A 212 -2.51 -23.86 -25.89
C VAL A 212 -2.38 -24.88 -27.02
N HIS A 213 -1.61 -25.96 -26.81
CA HIS A 213 -1.45 -27.02 -27.82
C HIS A 213 -2.67 -27.95 -28.01
N ARG A 214 -3.70 -27.84 -27.15
CA ARG A 214 -4.91 -28.66 -27.18
C ARG A 214 -6.16 -27.87 -27.55
N LEU A 215 -6.03 -26.59 -27.85
CA LEU A 215 -7.18 -25.76 -28.24
C LEU A 215 -7.44 -25.90 -29.74
N PRO A 216 -8.72 -25.93 -30.16
CA PRO A 216 -9.06 -26.03 -31.58
C PRO A 216 -8.65 -24.77 -32.35
N LEU A 217 -8.39 -24.92 -33.65
CA LEU A 217 -8.08 -23.79 -34.55
C LEU A 217 -9.10 -22.64 -34.46
N SER A 218 -10.39 -22.95 -34.28
CA SER A 218 -11.45 -21.95 -34.14
C SER A 218 -11.26 -21.02 -32.94
N TYR A 219 -10.58 -21.48 -31.88
CA TYR A 219 -10.26 -20.63 -30.74
C TYR A 219 -9.27 -19.53 -31.17
N PHE A 220 -8.24 -19.90 -31.92
CA PHE A 220 -7.20 -18.99 -32.40
C PHE A 220 -7.70 -17.99 -33.45
N ASP A 221 -8.79 -18.30 -34.15
CA ASP A 221 -9.44 -17.35 -35.07
C ASP A 221 -10.17 -16.22 -34.34
N THR A 222 -10.55 -16.44 -33.07
CA THR A 222 -11.29 -15.47 -32.25
C THR A 222 -10.41 -14.64 -31.32
N VAL A 223 -9.17 -15.09 -31.05
CA VAL A 223 -8.26 -14.45 -30.09
C VAL A 223 -7.05 -13.87 -30.81
N GLN A 224 -6.75 -12.59 -30.56
CA GLN A 224 -5.57 -11.95 -31.12
C GLN A 224 -4.28 -12.59 -30.60
N ARG A 225 -3.28 -12.76 -31.47
CA ARG A 225 -1.97 -13.34 -31.10
C ARG A 225 -1.31 -12.63 -29.90
N GLY A 226 -1.43 -11.31 -29.82
CA GLY A 226 -0.88 -10.52 -28.71
C GLY A 226 -1.57 -10.81 -27.36
N GLU A 227 -2.88 -11.03 -27.37
CA GLU A 227 -3.65 -11.38 -26.17
C GLU A 227 -3.23 -12.74 -25.62
N LEU A 228 -3.00 -13.73 -26.50
CA LEU A 228 -2.48 -15.05 -26.10
C LEU A 228 -1.09 -14.97 -25.47
N LEU A 229 -0.19 -14.20 -26.07
CA LEU A 229 1.16 -14.01 -25.53
C LEU A 229 1.11 -13.31 -24.17
N SER A 230 0.28 -12.28 -24.02
CA SER A 230 0.10 -11.56 -22.76
C SER A 230 -0.43 -12.48 -21.64
N ARG A 231 -1.37 -13.38 -21.95
CA ARG A 231 -1.85 -14.39 -20.99
C ARG A 231 -0.76 -15.36 -20.54
N LEU A 232 0.14 -15.75 -21.44
CA LEU A 232 1.23 -16.69 -21.14
C LEU A 232 2.41 -16.04 -20.39
N THR A 233 2.64 -14.75 -20.63
CA THR A 233 3.73 -14.00 -20.01
C THR A 233 3.25 -13.13 -18.86
N ASN A 234 2.56 -12.04 -19.17
CA ASN A 234 2.25 -10.93 -18.26
C ASN A 234 1.26 -11.33 -17.17
N ASP A 235 0.20 -12.04 -17.54
CA ASP A 235 -0.86 -12.39 -16.58
C ASP A 235 -0.34 -13.40 -15.55
N VAL A 236 0.42 -14.37 -16.03
CA VAL A 236 1.09 -15.38 -15.22
C VAL A 236 2.09 -14.73 -14.25
N ASP A 237 2.87 -13.75 -14.71
CA ASP A 237 3.80 -13.01 -13.85
C ASP A 237 3.05 -12.11 -12.85
N ASN A 238 1.95 -11.46 -13.24
CA ASN A 238 1.16 -10.63 -12.35
C ASN A 238 0.47 -11.45 -11.23
N VAL A 239 -0.07 -12.62 -11.57
CA VAL A 239 -0.57 -13.59 -10.58
C VAL A 239 0.52 -13.96 -9.58
N THR A 240 1.72 -14.21 -10.07
CA THR A 240 2.88 -14.57 -9.25
C THR A 240 3.27 -13.44 -8.31
N ASN A 241 3.43 -12.23 -8.84
CA ASN A 241 3.78 -11.04 -8.06
C ASN A 241 2.73 -10.77 -6.98
N THR A 242 1.45 -10.91 -7.32
CA THR A 242 0.34 -10.77 -6.37
C THR A 242 0.40 -11.81 -5.25
N LEU A 243 0.60 -13.09 -5.60
CA LEU A 243 0.73 -14.16 -4.61
C LEU A 243 1.98 -14.00 -3.71
N GLN A 244 3.09 -13.51 -4.27
CA GLN A 244 4.34 -13.31 -3.53
C GLN A 244 4.29 -12.08 -2.61
N GLN A 245 4.01 -10.90 -3.16
CA GLN A 245 4.11 -9.63 -2.43
C GLN A 245 2.86 -9.37 -1.59
N SER A 246 1.67 -9.60 -2.15
CA SER A 246 0.43 -9.23 -1.47
C SER A 246 0.09 -10.18 -0.32
N LEU A 247 0.24 -11.49 -0.52
CA LEU A 247 -0.15 -12.44 0.52
C LEU A 247 0.83 -12.44 1.71
N SER A 248 2.14 -12.43 1.44
CA SER A 248 3.18 -12.37 2.48
C SER A 248 3.15 -11.03 3.21
N GLY A 249 3.08 -9.92 2.46
CA GLY A 249 3.04 -8.59 3.06
C GLY A 249 1.81 -8.38 3.95
N ALA A 250 0.65 -8.92 3.57
CA ALA A 250 -0.60 -8.66 4.28
C ALA A 250 -0.61 -9.41 5.61
N LEU A 251 -0.12 -10.66 5.60
CA LEU A 251 0.06 -11.44 6.80
C LEU A 251 0.99 -10.72 7.78
N THR A 252 2.17 -10.29 7.32
CA THR A 252 3.14 -9.59 8.17
C THR A 252 2.62 -8.23 8.66
N ALA A 253 1.92 -7.47 7.81
CA ALA A 253 1.29 -6.21 8.19
C ALA A 253 0.23 -6.41 9.29
N ILE A 254 -0.67 -7.38 9.13
CA ILE A 254 -1.71 -7.70 10.12
C ILE A 254 -1.07 -8.18 11.43
N LEU A 255 -0.12 -9.10 11.36
CA LEU A 255 0.59 -9.60 12.53
C LEU A 255 1.33 -8.47 13.25
N THR A 256 1.96 -7.56 12.52
CA THR A 256 2.66 -6.40 13.10
C THR A 256 1.70 -5.48 13.82
N VAL A 257 0.56 -5.13 13.19
CA VAL A 257 -0.49 -4.32 13.82
C VAL A 257 -0.99 -4.97 15.11
N VAL A 258 -1.34 -6.26 15.07
CA VAL A 258 -1.84 -7.00 16.24
C VAL A 258 -0.77 -7.11 17.32
N GLY A 259 0.47 -7.44 16.95
CA GLY A 259 1.59 -7.58 17.87
C GLY A 259 1.94 -6.27 18.57
N VAL A 260 2.07 -5.18 17.80
CA VAL A 260 2.36 -3.83 18.32
C VAL A 260 1.25 -3.38 19.27
N LEU A 261 -0.03 -3.53 18.89
CA LEU A 261 -1.15 -3.22 19.78
C LEU A 261 -1.10 -4.05 21.06
N GLY A 262 -0.88 -5.36 20.95
CA GLY A 262 -0.74 -6.25 22.10
C GLY A 262 0.35 -5.77 23.07
N MET A 263 1.51 -5.36 22.55
CA MET A 263 2.60 -4.81 23.37
C MET A 263 2.26 -3.44 23.97
N MET A 264 1.61 -2.55 23.22
CA MET A 264 1.18 -1.24 23.73
C MET A 264 0.20 -1.40 24.89
N PHE A 265 -0.83 -2.23 24.74
CA PHE A 265 -1.78 -2.51 25.82
C PHE A 265 -1.12 -3.22 27.01
N SER A 266 -0.12 -4.09 26.76
CA SER A 266 0.66 -4.73 27.83
C SER A 266 1.51 -3.75 28.63
N ILE A 267 1.98 -2.65 28.04
CA ILE A 267 2.80 -1.65 28.73
C ILE A 267 1.90 -0.61 29.44
N SER A 268 0.94 -0.01 28.73
CA SER A 268 0.01 0.97 29.31
C SER A 268 -1.22 1.16 28.43
N TRP A 269 -2.37 0.70 28.92
CA TRP A 269 -3.65 0.91 28.22
C TRP A 269 -4.00 2.40 28.04
N LYS A 270 -3.62 3.27 28.99
CA LYS A 270 -3.88 4.72 28.90
C LYS A 270 -3.10 5.35 27.75
N LEU A 271 -1.82 5.04 27.64
CA LEU A 271 -0.96 5.57 26.59
C LEU A 271 -1.30 4.95 25.22
N ALA A 272 -1.75 3.69 25.22
CA ALA A 272 -2.28 3.04 24.03
C ALA A 272 -3.53 3.74 23.48
N LEU A 273 -4.47 4.16 24.34
CA LEU A 273 -5.64 4.93 23.90
C LEU A 273 -5.27 6.27 23.29
N VAL A 274 -4.27 6.98 23.84
CA VAL A 274 -3.76 8.23 23.28
C VAL A 274 -3.24 7.99 21.85
N ALA A 275 -2.47 6.93 21.64
CA ALA A 275 -1.97 6.59 20.32
C ALA A 275 -3.09 6.14 19.36
N LEU A 276 -4.08 5.38 19.86
CA LEU A 276 -5.20 4.86 19.08
C LEU A 276 -6.09 5.98 18.52
N ILE A 277 -6.22 7.11 19.23
CA ILE A 277 -6.99 8.28 18.78
C ILE A 277 -6.45 8.85 17.45
N MET A 278 -5.17 8.64 17.16
CA MET A 278 -4.57 9.10 15.90
C MET A 278 -4.95 8.22 14.71
N PHE A 279 -5.43 6.99 14.92
CA PHE A 279 -5.79 6.07 13.82
C PHE A 279 -7.07 6.46 13.08
N PRO A 280 -8.18 6.83 13.74
CA PRO A 280 -9.33 7.40 13.05
C PRO A 280 -8.94 8.59 12.18
N LEU A 281 -8.03 9.45 12.65
CA LEU A 281 -7.54 10.59 11.88
C LEU A 281 -6.77 10.14 10.63
N MET A 282 -5.84 9.18 10.76
CA MET A 282 -5.15 8.58 9.61
C MET A 282 -6.13 7.96 8.61
N GLY A 283 -7.10 7.20 9.11
CA GLY A 283 -8.13 6.55 8.29
C GLY A 283 -9.01 7.55 7.56
N VAL A 284 -9.40 8.66 8.20
CA VAL A 284 -10.14 9.75 7.56
C VAL A 284 -9.29 10.39 6.45
N VAL A 285 -8.03 10.71 6.72
CA VAL A 285 -7.14 11.28 5.70
C VAL A 285 -6.98 10.33 4.52
N PHE A 286 -6.75 9.04 4.78
CA PHE A 286 -6.63 8.03 3.73
C PHE A 286 -7.92 7.88 2.93
N GLY A 287 -9.07 7.76 3.61
CA GLY A 287 -10.39 7.63 2.98
C GLY A 287 -10.84 8.88 2.21
N VAL A 288 -10.30 10.05 2.53
CA VAL A 288 -10.59 11.32 1.85
C VAL A 288 -9.62 11.56 0.69
N ILE A 289 -8.31 11.46 0.91
CA ILE A 289 -7.28 11.82 -0.08
C ILE A 289 -7.02 10.65 -1.03
N GLY A 290 -6.97 9.41 -0.54
CA GLY A 290 -6.65 8.22 -1.34
C GLY A 290 -7.55 8.06 -2.56
N PRO A 291 -8.89 7.98 -2.40
CA PRO A 291 -9.80 7.86 -3.54
C PRO A 291 -9.73 9.05 -4.51
N ARG A 292 -9.50 10.26 -4.01
CA ARG A 292 -9.32 11.44 -4.86
C ARG A 292 -8.03 11.36 -5.67
N SER A 293 -6.94 10.87 -5.07
CA SER A 293 -5.66 10.66 -5.75
C SER A 293 -5.81 9.61 -6.84
N GLN A 294 -6.49 8.49 -6.54
CA GLN A 294 -6.75 7.44 -7.53
C GLN A 294 -7.57 7.97 -8.72
N LYS A 295 -8.61 8.76 -8.45
CA LYS A 295 -9.42 9.39 -9.50
C LYS A 295 -8.60 10.37 -10.35
N ALA A 296 -7.74 11.17 -9.71
CA ALA A 296 -6.85 12.10 -10.42
C ALA A 296 -5.83 11.35 -11.31
N PHE A 297 -5.24 10.26 -10.84
CA PHE A 297 -4.39 9.39 -11.66
C PHE A 297 -5.16 8.78 -12.83
N THR A 298 -6.39 8.33 -12.62
CA THR A 298 -7.23 7.80 -13.71
C THR A 298 -7.43 8.85 -14.81
N HIS A 299 -7.68 10.10 -14.43
CA HIS A 299 -7.79 11.20 -15.39
C HIS A 299 -6.44 11.54 -16.06
N GLN A 300 -5.31 11.46 -15.34
CA GLN A 300 -3.98 11.57 -15.94
C GLN A 300 -3.78 10.51 -17.03
N TRP A 301 -4.06 9.25 -16.73
CA TRP A 301 -3.94 8.14 -17.68
C TRP A 301 -4.83 8.32 -18.91
N ALA A 302 -6.07 8.79 -18.74
CA ALA A 302 -6.96 9.10 -19.88
C ALA A 302 -6.34 10.14 -20.82
N ARG A 303 -5.76 11.22 -20.27
CA ARG A 303 -5.09 12.26 -21.07
C ARG A 303 -3.80 11.75 -21.71
N THR A 304 -3.08 10.85 -21.05
CA THR A 304 -1.92 10.15 -21.64
C THR A 304 -2.34 9.28 -22.83
N GLY A 305 -3.46 8.55 -22.75
CA GLY A 305 -4.00 7.79 -23.87
C GLY A 305 -4.33 8.69 -25.05
N LYS A 306 -5.07 9.78 -24.80
CA LYS A 306 -5.47 10.74 -25.83
C LYS A 306 -4.28 11.37 -26.57
N ILE A 307 -3.23 11.79 -25.85
CA ILE A 307 -2.05 12.36 -26.50
C ILE A 307 -1.25 11.30 -27.28
N ASN A 308 -1.23 10.04 -26.82
CA ASN A 308 -0.61 8.94 -27.57
C ASN A 308 -1.35 8.67 -28.87
N THR A 309 -2.69 8.63 -28.85
CA THR A 309 -3.51 8.52 -30.07
C THR A 309 -3.21 9.67 -31.03
N ARG A 310 -3.12 10.91 -30.54
CA ARG A 310 -2.76 12.07 -31.36
C ARG A 310 -1.41 11.91 -32.03
N VAL A 311 -0.41 11.42 -31.28
CA VAL A 311 0.93 11.16 -31.80
C VAL A 311 0.87 10.10 -32.90
N GLU A 312 0.19 8.98 -32.66
CA GLU A 312 0.01 7.90 -33.64
C GLU A 312 -0.68 8.36 -34.93
N GLU A 313 -1.78 9.12 -34.82
CA GLU A 313 -2.47 9.74 -35.96
C GLU A 313 -1.55 10.68 -36.75
N SER A 314 -0.75 11.49 -36.05
CA SER A 314 0.15 12.46 -36.67
C SER A 314 1.31 11.80 -37.42
N PHE A 315 1.84 10.69 -36.90
CA PHE A 315 2.89 9.91 -37.57
C PHE A 315 2.33 9.09 -38.74
N SER A 316 1.19 8.43 -38.55
CA SER A 316 0.52 7.66 -39.62
C SER A 316 0.07 8.56 -40.77
N GLY A 317 -0.44 9.75 -40.43
CA GLY A 317 -0.87 10.78 -41.37
C GLY A 317 0.22 11.77 -41.80
N HIS A 318 1.51 11.51 -41.50
CA HIS A 318 2.58 12.50 -41.67
C HIS A 318 2.66 13.07 -43.09
N ALA A 319 2.55 12.21 -44.11
CA ALA A 319 2.55 12.62 -45.50
C ALA A 319 1.40 13.59 -45.82
N LEU A 320 0.21 13.35 -45.25
CA LEU A 320 -0.94 14.22 -45.42
C LEU A 320 -0.71 15.59 -44.74
N VAL A 321 -0.17 15.59 -43.52
CA VAL A 321 0.14 16.82 -42.79
C VAL A 321 1.15 17.68 -43.57
N GLN A 322 2.16 17.06 -44.18
CA GLN A 322 3.17 17.74 -45.01
C GLN A 322 2.56 18.29 -46.31
N VAL A 323 1.82 17.46 -47.06
CA VAL A 323 1.23 17.84 -48.35
C VAL A 323 0.24 19.00 -48.20
N TYR A 324 -0.55 19.02 -47.13
CA TYR A 324 -1.52 20.08 -46.85
C TYR A 324 -0.93 21.24 -46.02
N GLY A 325 0.36 21.20 -45.66
CA GLY A 325 1.03 22.27 -44.91
C GLY A 325 0.45 22.54 -43.52
N ARG A 326 -0.12 21.51 -42.86
CA ARG A 326 -0.88 21.65 -41.61
C ARG A 326 -0.05 21.48 -40.33
N THR A 327 1.28 21.47 -40.42
CA THR A 327 2.19 21.24 -39.28
C THR A 327 1.95 22.19 -38.10
N ALA A 328 1.67 23.47 -38.35
CA ALA A 328 1.39 24.43 -37.28
C ALA A 328 0.10 24.09 -36.51
N SER A 329 -0.96 23.69 -37.21
CA SER A 329 -2.23 23.31 -36.61
C SER A 329 -2.13 22.02 -35.80
N VAL A 330 -1.39 21.02 -36.31
CA VAL A 330 -1.12 19.78 -35.56
C VAL A 330 -0.31 20.07 -34.29
N ARG A 331 0.68 20.96 -34.37
CA ARG A 331 1.47 21.38 -33.21
C ARG A 331 0.63 22.13 -32.16
N GLU A 332 -0.29 22.99 -32.59
CA GLU A 332 -1.20 23.70 -31.70
C GLU A 332 -2.15 22.74 -30.98
N ALA A 333 -2.74 21.78 -31.71
CA ALA A 333 -3.59 20.73 -31.12
C ALA A 333 -2.82 19.88 -30.11
N PHE A 334 -1.60 19.45 -30.45
CA PHE A 334 -0.72 18.72 -29.54
C PHE A 334 -0.40 19.55 -28.28
N ALA A 335 -0.07 20.83 -28.43
CA ALA A 335 0.23 21.71 -27.30
C ALA A 335 -0.98 21.86 -26.35
N ALA A 336 -2.19 21.96 -26.88
CA ALA A 336 -3.41 22.02 -26.08
C ALA A 336 -3.65 20.73 -25.28
N GLU A 337 -3.52 19.57 -25.91
CA GLU A 337 -3.67 18.27 -25.24
C GLU A 337 -2.55 18.01 -24.22
N ASN A 338 -1.32 18.44 -24.52
CA ASN A 338 -0.20 18.36 -23.59
C ASN A 338 -0.41 19.25 -22.35
N GLU A 339 -1.01 20.42 -22.49
CA GLU A 339 -1.36 21.29 -21.36
C GLU A 339 -2.47 20.69 -20.48
N GLU A 340 -3.43 19.96 -21.08
CA GLU A 340 -4.41 19.18 -20.31
C GLU A 340 -3.74 18.04 -19.53
N LEU A 341 -2.82 17.31 -20.18
CA LEU A 341 -2.04 16.26 -19.52
C LEU A 341 -1.18 16.84 -18.38
N PHE A 342 -0.52 17.97 -18.58
CA PHE A 342 0.26 18.64 -17.55
C PHE A 342 -0.61 18.99 -16.33
N ARG A 343 -1.77 19.61 -16.54
CA ARG A 343 -2.70 19.96 -15.45
C ARG A 343 -3.26 18.74 -14.73
N ALA A 344 -3.59 17.67 -15.46
CA ALA A 344 -4.03 16.42 -14.87
C ALA A 344 -2.93 15.76 -14.02
N SER A 345 -1.71 15.70 -14.55
CA SER A 345 -0.53 15.13 -13.88
C SER A 345 -0.16 15.93 -12.63
N LEU A 346 -0.19 17.26 -12.69
CA LEU A 346 0.09 18.12 -11.55
C LEU A 346 -0.89 17.86 -10.40
N ARG A 347 -2.19 17.72 -10.69
CA ARG A 347 -3.21 17.41 -9.68
C ARG A 347 -2.98 16.03 -9.07
N ALA A 348 -2.75 15.01 -9.90
CA ALA A 348 -2.51 13.65 -9.44
C ALA A 348 -1.27 13.57 -8.55
N GLN A 349 -0.16 14.17 -9.00
CA GLN A 349 1.09 14.19 -8.25
C GLN A 349 0.98 15.02 -6.96
N PHE A 350 0.22 16.11 -6.95
CA PHE A 350 0.00 16.90 -5.73
C PHE A 350 -0.83 16.12 -4.69
N LEU A 351 -1.94 15.50 -5.11
CA LEU A 351 -2.78 14.69 -4.21
C LEU A 351 -2.05 13.46 -3.65
N SER A 352 -1.25 12.79 -4.49
CA SER A 352 -0.43 11.66 -4.05
C SER A 352 0.71 12.13 -3.14
N GLY A 353 1.42 13.17 -3.56
CA GLY A 353 2.60 13.71 -2.88
C GLY A 353 2.30 14.33 -1.51
N ILE A 354 1.11 14.90 -1.30
CA ILE A 354 0.73 15.49 0.00
C ILE A 354 0.39 14.44 1.07
N MET A 355 0.12 13.19 0.66
CA MET A 355 -0.21 12.10 1.59
C MET A 355 0.92 11.87 2.60
N MET A 356 2.17 11.74 2.11
CA MET A 356 3.33 11.45 2.97
C MET A 356 3.61 12.57 3.99
N PRO A 357 3.68 13.86 3.63
CA PRO A 357 3.80 14.96 4.59
C PRO A 357 2.67 15.01 5.61
N ILE A 358 1.41 14.78 5.22
CA ILE A 358 0.29 14.78 6.17
C ILE A 358 0.45 13.63 7.17
N MET A 359 0.80 12.42 6.70
CA MET A 359 1.04 11.28 7.56
C MET A 359 2.23 11.51 8.51
N LEU A 360 3.28 12.18 8.05
CA LEU A 360 4.42 12.59 8.88
C LEU A 360 3.98 13.56 9.98
N VAL A 361 3.16 14.57 9.65
CA VAL A 361 2.61 15.51 10.64
C VAL A 361 1.76 14.79 11.68
N ILE A 362 0.87 13.87 11.25
CA ILE A 362 0.06 13.05 12.16
C ILE A 362 0.97 12.21 13.07
N GLY A 363 2.01 11.58 12.51
CA GLY A 363 2.99 10.81 13.26
C GLY A 363 3.75 11.66 14.29
N ASN A 364 4.13 12.88 13.94
CA ASN A 364 4.81 13.81 14.86
C ASN A 364 3.88 14.31 15.96
N ILE A 365 2.60 14.58 15.65
CA ILE A 365 1.61 14.92 16.68
C ILE A 365 1.44 13.73 17.65
N ASN A 366 1.40 12.50 17.12
CA ASN A 366 1.34 11.30 17.94
C ASN A 366 2.57 11.16 18.84
N TYR A 367 3.77 11.38 18.29
CA TYR A 367 5.02 11.41 19.05
C TYR A 367 4.96 12.44 20.19
N VAL A 368 4.54 13.67 19.92
CA VAL A 368 4.43 14.74 20.93
C VAL A 368 3.41 14.35 22.00
N ALA A 369 2.24 13.82 21.61
CA ALA A 369 1.21 13.39 22.55
C ALA A 369 1.74 12.29 23.49
N ILE A 370 2.44 11.29 22.94
CA ILE A 370 3.04 10.21 23.71
C ILE A 370 4.18 10.72 24.60
N ALA A 371 5.02 11.63 24.10
CA ALA A 371 6.13 12.19 24.88
C ALA A 371 5.63 13.02 26.06
N VAL A 372 4.59 13.84 25.87
CA VAL A 372 4.00 14.66 26.94
C VAL A 372 3.27 13.81 27.97
N VAL A 373 2.34 12.94 27.53
CA VAL A 373 1.56 12.09 28.44
C VAL A 373 2.47 11.06 29.10
N GLY A 374 3.36 10.42 28.33
CA GLY A 374 4.34 9.47 28.84
C GLY A 374 5.31 10.11 29.83
N GLY A 375 5.80 11.32 29.55
CA GLY A 375 6.65 12.07 30.48
C GLY A 375 5.95 12.36 31.81
N ALA A 376 4.69 12.79 31.78
CA ALA A 376 3.89 12.97 32.99
C ALA A 376 3.69 11.65 33.75
N MET A 377 3.46 10.54 33.03
CA MET A 377 3.35 9.21 33.63
C MET A 377 4.66 8.73 34.27
N VAL A 378 5.81 9.09 33.71
CA VAL A 378 7.14 8.82 34.31
C VAL A 378 7.34 9.66 35.57
N ALA A 379 7.01 10.95 35.53
CA ALA A 379 7.08 11.82 36.71
C ALA A 379 6.21 11.31 37.87
N SER A 380 5.02 10.77 37.56
CA SER A 380 4.14 10.13 38.55
C SER A 380 4.59 8.74 39.02
N GLY A 381 5.71 8.21 38.51
CA GLY A 381 6.22 6.87 38.84
C GLY A 381 5.41 5.70 38.28
N SER A 382 4.43 5.95 37.40
CA SER A 382 3.56 4.91 36.83
C SER A 382 4.17 4.16 35.64
N LEU A 383 5.17 4.76 34.98
CA LEU A 383 5.93 4.19 33.86
C LEU A 383 7.41 4.50 34.05
N ARG A 384 8.29 3.67 33.49
CA ARG A 384 9.72 3.98 33.40
C ARG A 384 10.02 4.69 32.07
N LEU A 385 11.13 5.42 32.00
CA LEU A 385 11.51 6.18 30.80
C LEU A 385 11.62 5.30 29.55
N GLY A 386 12.17 4.10 29.72
CA GLY A 386 12.28 3.09 28.68
C GLY A 386 10.95 2.61 28.13
N ASP A 387 9.90 2.58 28.95
CA ASP A 387 8.56 2.19 28.50
C ASP A 387 7.98 3.24 27.56
N VAL A 388 8.21 4.54 27.84
CA VAL A 388 7.82 5.65 26.96
C VAL A 388 8.60 5.60 25.65
N GLN A 389 9.91 5.33 25.70
CA GLN A 389 10.71 5.13 24.49
C GLN A 389 10.18 3.98 23.63
N ALA A 390 9.88 2.83 24.24
CA ALA A 390 9.31 1.69 23.53
C ALA A 390 7.97 2.07 22.89
N PHE A 391 7.12 2.80 23.62
CA PHE A 391 5.85 3.31 23.12
C PHE A 391 5.99 4.22 21.90
N ILE A 392 6.96 5.13 21.92
CA ILE A 392 7.28 5.99 20.78
C ILE A 392 7.61 5.13 19.56
N GLN A 393 8.47 4.11 19.71
CA GLN A 393 8.83 3.23 18.60
C GLN A 393 7.63 2.46 18.07
N TYR A 394 6.80 1.89 18.96
CA TYR A 394 5.55 1.21 18.57
C TYR A 394 4.59 2.13 17.81
N SER A 395 4.46 3.38 18.24
CA SER A 395 3.59 4.35 17.58
C SER A 395 4.01 4.67 16.15
N GLN A 396 5.32 4.66 15.87
CA GLN A 396 5.87 4.89 14.53
C GLN A 396 5.75 3.65 13.64
N GLN A 397 5.92 2.45 14.21
CA GLN A 397 5.76 1.18 13.49
C GLN A 397 4.33 0.97 12.95
N PHE A 398 3.33 1.62 13.54
CA PHE A 398 1.94 1.43 13.16
C PHE A 398 1.55 2.08 11.81
N SER A 399 2.20 3.19 11.44
CA SER A 399 1.82 3.95 10.23
C SER A 399 2.14 3.19 8.93
N GLN A 400 3.18 2.35 8.95
CA GLN A 400 3.68 1.67 7.74
C GLN A 400 2.77 0.52 7.26
N PRO A 401 2.31 -0.42 8.11
CA PRO A 401 1.36 -1.47 7.73
C PRO A 401 0.06 -0.94 7.11
N LEU A 402 -0.47 0.19 7.60
CA LEU A 402 -1.69 0.78 7.05
C LEU A 402 -1.52 1.21 5.58
N GLY A 403 -0.38 1.85 5.28
CA GLY A 403 -0.05 2.25 3.91
C GLY A 403 0.13 1.04 2.98
N GLN A 404 0.78 -0.01 3.48
CA GLN A 404 0.94 -1.28 2.74
C GLN A 404 -0.43 -1.89 2.41
N LEU A 405 -1.28 -2.11 3.42
CA LEU A 405 -2.62 -2.68 3.23
C LEU A 405 -3.46 -1.90 2.21
N GLY A 406 -3.33 -0.56 2.20
CA GLY A 406 -3.99 0.31 1.23
C GLY A 406 -3.55 0.07 -0.22
N GLY A 407 -2.24 -0.04 -0.47
CA GLY A 407 -1.71 -0.29 -1.82
C GLY A 407 -1.99 -1.71 -2.34
N MET A 408 -2.15 -2.67 -1.43
CA MET A 408 -2.34 -4.08 -1.77
C MET A 408 -3.68 -4.37 -2.42
N ALA A 409 -4.70 -3.55 -2.16
CA ALA A 409 -6.02 -3.73 -2.77
C ALA A 409 -5.93 -3.70 -4.32
N THR A 410 -5.15 -2.78 -4.87
CA THR A 410 -4.94 -2.66 -6.32
C THR A 410 -4.20 -3.86 -6.89
N ALA A 411 -3.14 -4.31 -6.22
CA ALA A 411 -2.37 -5.49 -6.63
C ALA A 411 -3.24 -6.75 -6.62
N VAL A 412 -4.01 -6.97 -5.56
CA VAL A 412 -4.95 -8.10 -5.46
C VAL A 412 -6.02 -8.05 -6.54
N GLN A 413 -6.56 -6.86 -6.86
CA GLN A 413 -7.52 -6.69 -7.95
C GLN A 413 -6.91 -7.05 -9.31
N SER A 414 -5.75 -6.49 -9.64
CA SER A 414 -5.05 -6.73 -10.90
C SER A 414 -4.64 -8.20 -11.06
N GLY A 415 -4.08 -8.81 -10.01
CA GLY A 415 -3.71 -10.22 -9.99
C GLY A 415 -4.92 -11.14 -10.14
N THR A 416 -6.05 -10.79 -9.53
CA THR A 416 -7.28 -11.59 -9.65
C THR A 416 -7.85 -11.54 -11.07
N ALA A 417 -7.85 -10.37 -11.71
CA ALA A 417 -8.29 -10.24 -13.10
C ALA A 417 -7.36 -10.98 -14.09
N SER A 418 -6.05 -11.00 -13.80
CA SER A 418 -5.08 -11.78 -14.57
C SER A 418 -5.31 -13.28 -14.38
N ALA A 419 -5.58 -13.71 -13.15
CA ALA A 419 -5.92 -15.10 -12.86
C ALA A 419 -7.20 -15.54 -13.57
N GLU A 420 -8.22 -14.69 -13.63
CA GLU A 420 -9.47 -14.97 -14.34
C GLU A 420 -9.24 -15.24 -15.82
N ARG A 421 -8.51 -14.38 -16.54
CA ARG A 421 -8.19 -14.58 -17.96
C ARG A 421 -7.36 -15.84 -18.23
N ILE A 422 -6.46 -16.19 -17.31
CA ILE A 422 -5.70 -17.45 -17.37
C ILE A 422 -6.64 -18.65 -17.16
N PHE A 423 -7.54 -18.58 -16.17
CA PHE A 423 -8.46 -19.67 -15.89
C PHE A 423 -9.51 -19.86 -16.98
N GLU A 424 -9.99 -18.79 -17.61
CA GLU A 424 -10.81 -18.85 -18.82
C GLU A 424 -10.11 -19.62 -19.95
N LEU A 425 -8.82 -19.34 -20.19
CA LEU A 425 -8.02 -20.05 -21.18
C LEU A 425 -7.85 -21.54 -20.83
N LEU A 426 -7.59 -21.84 -19.55
CA LEU A 426 -7.44 -23.21 -19.05
C LEU A 426 -8.77 -23.99 -19.10
N ASP A 427 -9.90 -23.31 -18.95
CA ASP A 427 -11.24 -23.89 -18.96
C ASP A 427 -11.88 -23.96 -20.36
N ALA A 428 -11.25 -23.35 -21.38
CA ALA A 428 -11.73 -23.41 -22.75
C ALA A 428 -11.80 -24.87 -23.27
N GLU A 429 -12.78 -25.14 -24.13
CA GLU A 429 -13.03 -26.50 -24.66
C GLU A 429 -11.85 -26.96 -25.52
N GLU A 430 -11.37 -28.18 -25.27
CA GLU A 430 -10.23 -28.77 -25.97
C GLU A 430 -10.67 -29.37 -27.31
N GLU A 431 -9.73 -29.42 -28.25
CA GLU A 431 -9.89 -30.09 -29.52
C GLU A 431 -10.18 -31.58 -29.29
N ARG A 432 -11.27 -32.07 -29.89
CA ARG A 432 -11.64 -33.48 -29.76
C ARG A 432 -10.60 -34.31 -30.53
N PRO A 433 -10.19 -35.47 -30.01
CA PRO A 433 -9.39 -36.41 -30.78
C PRO A 433 -10.11 -36.74 -32.08
N ASP A 434 -9.36 -36.81 -33.19
CA ASP A 434 -9.93 -37.28 -34.46
C ASP A 434 -10.57 -38.65 -34.25
N ASP A 435 -11.83 -38.79 -34.68
CA ASP A 435 -12.52 -40.09 -34.68
C ASP A 435 -11.70 -41.04 -35.55
N VAL A 436 -11.16 -42.09 -34.92
CA VAL A 436 -10.49 -43.18 -35.65
C VAL A 436 -11.56 -43.85 -36.50
N ALA A 437 -11.63 -43.49 -37.78
CA ALA A 437 -12.54 -44.12 -38.73
C ALA A 437 -12.39 -45.64 -38.59
N PRO A 438 -13.49 -46.41 -38.39
CA PRO A 438 -13.39 -47.84 -38.26
C PRO A 438 -12.74 -48.36 -39.54
N GLY A 439 -11.55 -48.94 -39.38
CA GLY A 439 -10.73 -49.45 -40.47
C GLY A 439 -11.61 -50.22 -41.44
N GLY A 440 -11.57 -49.84 -42.72
CA GLY A 440 -12.32 -50.50 -43.77
C GLY A 440 -12.11 -51.99 -43.67
N ALA A 441 -13.16 -52.71 -43.27
CA ALA A 441 -13.26 -54.14 -43.47
C ALA A 441 -13.29 -54.36 -44.98
N GLY A 442 -12.09 -54.43 -45.56
CA GLY A 442 -11.89 -54.90 -46.92
C GLY A 442 -12.48 -56.30 -46.99
N ALA A 443 -13.68 -56.38 -47.58
CA ALA A 443 -14.33 -57.61 -47.95
C ALA A 443 -13.32 -58.45 -48.74
N THR A 444 -12.78 -59.48 -48.09
CA THR A 444 -11.99 -60.51 -48.73
C THR A 444 -12.99 -61.44 -49.41
N THR A 445 -13.34 -61.14 -50.66
CA THR A 445 -14.01 -62.10 -51.54
C THR A 445 -12.99 -63.17 -51.92
N ALA A 446 -13.11 -64.34 -51.30
CA ALA A 446 -12.42 -65.56 -51.68
C ALA A 446 -13.43 -66.62 -52.13
N ALA A 447 -13.15 -67.15 -53.33
CA ALA A 447 -13.70 -68.32 -54.03
C ALA A 447 -15.16 -68.26 -54.51
#